data_AF-R4LVG9-F1
#
_entry.id   AF-R4LVG9-F1
#
_cell.length_a   1.000
_cell.length_b   1.000
_cell.length_c   1.000
_cell.angle_alpha   90.00
_cell.angle_beta   90.00
_cell.angle_gamma   90.00
#
_symmetry.space_group_name_H-M   'P 1'
#
loop_
_entity.id
_entity.type
_entity.pdbx_description
1 polymer ?
#
loop_
_entity_poly.entity_id
_entity_poly.type
_entity_poly.pdbx_seq_one_letter_code
_entity_poly.pdbx_strand_id
1 'polypeptide(L)'
;MSAERCTALSARSNRTEAEPTTARIQRTGTPHTTWCARDHRCLGDVHRAPDIRADEIGGRAWLTRVRAGDVEYIEIRARIPLHSNGKVARWQLATALQIMRELLNEVTPTIPRLTGRGERGAIGRRTA
;
A
#
# COMPACT_ATOMS: atom_id res chain seq x y z
N MET A 1 -28.29 -9.32 77.40
CA MET A 1 -29.23 -8.66 76.49
C MET A 1 -28.81 -7.20 76.42
N SER A 2 -27.87 -6.88 75.51
CA SER A 2 -28.10 -6.16 74.23
C SER A 2 -28.73 -4.80 74.47
N ALA A 3 -27.91 -3.75 74.45
CA ALA A 3 -27.71 -2.82 73.33
C ALA A 3 -28.50 -1.54 73.68
N GLU A 4 -27.92 -0.34 73.70
CA GLU A 4 -27.86 0.52 72.52
C GLU A 4 -27.11 1.80 72.94
N ARG A 5 -26.00 2.14 72.28
CA ARG A 5 -25.49 3.52 72.13
C ARG A 5 -24.52 3.58 70.94
N CYS A 6 -24.37 4.78 70.39
CA CYS A 6 -23.53 5.24 69.27
C CYS A 6 -24.23 5.17 67.89
N THR A 7 -24.90 6.23 67.42
CA THR A 7 -24.43 7.55 66.94
C THR A 7 -23.73 7.48 65.57
N ALA A 8 -24.35 8.09 64.55
CA ALA A 8 -23.75 8.95 63.51
C ALA A 8 -24.87 9.34 62.51
N LEU A 9 -25.34 10.57 62.43
CA LEU A 9 -24.76 11.78 61.82
C LEU A 9 -24.46 11.68 60.30
N SER A 10 -25.32 12.38 59.56
CA SER A 10 -25.26 12.99 58.23
C SER A 10 -23.88 13.36 57.64
N ALA A 11 -23.70 13.10 56.33
CA ALA A 11 -23.01 13.96 55.34
C ALA A 11 -23.26 13.41 53.91
N ARG A 12 -24.07 14.04 53.06
CA ARG A 12 -23.72 15.00 51.99
C ARG A 12 -22.55 14.59 51.06
N SER A 13 -22.92 14.46 49.78
CA SER A 13 -22.25 14.96 48.56
C SER A 13 -20.78 14.60 48.33
N ASN A 14 -20.48 13.95 47.19
CA ASN A 14 -19.80 14.68 46.11
C ASN A 14 -19.86 13.97 44.76
N ARG A 15 -20.34 14.75 43.80
CA ARG A 15 -20.33 14.55 42.36
C ARG A 15 -18.87 14.71 41.93
N THR A 16 -18.21 13.63 41.50
CA THR A 16 -16.92 13.71 40.83
C THR A 16 -17.17 13.56 39.33
N GLU A 17 -16.84 14.63 38.62
CA GLU A 17 -16.91 14.77 37.17
C GLU A 17 -16.08 13.68 36.52
N ALA A 18 -16.75 12.75 35.82
CA ALA A 18 -16.08 11.85 34.90
C ALA A 18 -15.72 12.67 33.65
N GLU A 19 -14.45 13.07 33.59
CA GLU A 19 -13.74 13.53 32.41
C GLU A 19 -14.14 12.66 31.18
N PRO A 20 -14.46 13.25 30.02
CA PRO A 20 -14.75 12.46 28.84
C PRO A 20 -13.45 11.83 28.36
N THR A 21 -13.15 10.63 28.86
CA THR A 21 -12.10 9.75 28.40
C THR A 21 -12.26 9.65 26.89
N THR A 22 -11.27 10.19 26.16
CA THR A 22 -11.14 10.20 24.69
C THR A 22 -12.09 9.20 24.05
N ALA A 23 -13.24 9.68 23.57
CA ALA A 23 -14.20 8.86 22.85
C ALA A 23 -13.39 8.12 21.80
N ARG A 24 -13.32 6.79 21.92
CA ARG A 24 -12.64 5.95 20.94
C ARG A 24 -13.34 6.24 19.64
N ILE A 25 -12.74 7.08 18.79
CA ILE A 25 -13.19 7.30 17.42
C ILE A 25 -13.11 5.91 16.81
N GLN A 26 -14.23 5.19 16.82
CA GLN A 26 -14.41 4.01 16.02
C GLN A 26 -14.39 4.54 14.60
N ARG A 27 -13.20 4.57 14.02
CA ARG A 27 -13.06 4.73 12.58
C ARG A 27 -13.75 3.53 12.00
N THR A 28 -15.00 3.70 11.56
CA THR A 28 -15.65 2.80 10.63
C THR A 28 -14.63 2.56 9.53
N GLY A 29 -14.17 1.32 9.38
CA GLY A 29 -13.19 0.99 8.37
C GLY A 29 -13.73 1.49 7.03
N THR A 30 -12.96 2.33 6.34
CA THR A 30 -13.31 2.75 4.99
C THR A 30 -13.62 1.49 4.19
N PRO A 31 -14.73 1.43 3.44
CA PRO A 31 -15.02 0.28 2.60
C PRO A 31 -13.82 0.01 1.69
N HIS A 32 -13.09 -1.06 2.00
CA HIS A 32 -11.96 -1.46 1.18
C HIS A 32 -12.53 -2.05 -0.10
N THR A 33 -12.11 -1.54 -1.25
CA THR A 33 -12.34 -2.23 -2.52
C THR A 33 -11.83 -3.66 -2.40
N THR A 34 -12.50 -4.65 -2.98
CA THR A 34 -12.05 -6.07 -3.00
C THR A 34 -10.66 -6.26 -3.61
N TRP A 35 -10.13 -5.22 -4.25
CA TRP A 35 -8.82 -5.15 -4.86
C TRP A 35 -7.67 -4.92 -3.86
N CYS A 36 -7.93 -4.26 -2.72
CA CYS A 36 -6.89 -3.96 -1.72
C CYS A 36 -6.57 -5.19 -0.85
N ALA A 37 -5.30 -5.35 -0.45
CA ALA A 37 -4.95 -6.35 0.56
C ALA A 37 -5.69 -6.08 1.88
N ARG A 38 -6.17 -7.14 2.54
CA ARG A 38 -7.03 -7.06 3.74
C ARG A 38 -6.43 -6.22 4.87
N ASP A 39 -5.10 -6.28 5.03
CA ASP A 39 -4.38 -5.60 6.10
C ASP A 39 -3.66 -4.33 5.63
N HIS A 40 -3.84 -3.92 4.37
CA HIS A 40 -3.22 -2.71 3.84
C HIS A 40 -4.07 -1.47 4.15
N ARG A 41 -3.44 -0.45 4.74
CA ARG A 41 -4.06 0.86 4.94
C ARG A 41 -3.90 1.69 3.67
N CYS A 42 -5.01 1.93 2.97
CA CYS A 42 -5.05 2.88 1.86
C CYS A 42 -4.77 4.29 2.41
N LEU A 43 -3.70 4.92 1.92
CA LEU A 43 -3.33 6.29 2.29
C LEU A 43 -3.51 7.14 1.03
N GLY A 44 -4.49 8.04 1.04
CA GLY A 44 -4.88 8.80 -0.16
C GLY A 44 -5.45 7.89 -1.26
N ASP A 45 -5.13 8.20 -2.52
CA ASP A 45 -5.55 7.44 -3.72
C ASP A 45 -4.60 6.28 -4.07
N VAL A 46 -3.71 5.91 -3.13
CA VAL A 46 -2.79 4.79 -3.31
C VAL A 46 -3.42 3.55 -2.70
N HIS A 47 -3.67 2.60 -3.58
CA HIS A 47 -4.17 1.28 -3.22
C HIS A 47 -3.07 0.25 -3.54
N ARG A 48 -2.94 -0.79 -2.70
CA ARG A 48 -2.08 -1.97 -2.98
C ARG A 48 -2.85 -3.30 -2.93
N ALA A 49 -2.65 -4.13 -3.94
CA ALA A 49 -3.10 -5.52 -3.96
C ALA A 49 -2.21 -6.42 -3.07
N PRO A 50 -2.64 -7.66 -2.75
CA PRO A 50 -1.78 -8.63 -2.08
C PRO A 50 -0.49 -8.91 -2.87
N ASP A 51 0.61 -9.10 -2.16
CA ASP A 51 1.89 -9.42 -2.77
C ASP A 51 1.87 -10.82 -3.37
N ILE A 52 2.29 -10.94 -4.63
CA ILE A 52 2.64 -12.22 -5.25
C ILE A 52 4.10 -12.49 -4.92
N ARG A 53 4.40 -13.64 -4.31
CA ARG A 53 5.75 -14.02 -3.88
C ARG A 53 6.40 -14.94 -4.90
N ALA A 54 7.67 -14.68 -5.20
CA ALA A 54 8.55 -15.60 -5.88
C ALA A 54 9.71 -15.92 -4.93
N ASP A 55 9.77 -17.16 -4.45
CA ASP A 55 10.80 -17.68 -3.56
C ASP A 55 11.55 -18.79 -4.32
N GLU A 56 12.71 -18.47 -4.92
CA GLU A 56 13.57 -19.45 -5.60
C GLU A 56 15.05 -19.03 -5.53
N ILE A 57 15.95 -20.02 -5.53
CA ILE A 57 17.43 -19.87 -5.59
C ILE A 57 17.99 -18.78 -4.64
N GLY A 58 17.64 -18.86 -3.36
CA GLY A 58 18.24 -18.04 -2.31
C GLY A 58 17.81 -16.56 -2.27
N GLY A 59 16.95 -16.12 -3.18
CA GLY A 59 16.35 -14.79 -3.18
C GLY A 59 14.87 -14.80 -2.82
N ARG A 60 14.33 -13.64 -2.47
CA ARG A 60 12.88 -13.42 -2.32
C ARG A 60 12.44 -12.19 -3.09
N ALA A 61 11.41 -12.33 -3.90
CA ALA A 61 10.78 -11.20 -4.58
C ALA A 61 9.28 -11.11 -4.26
N TRP A 62 8.76 -9.89 -4.32
CA TRP A 62 7.37 -9.53 -4.16
C TRP A 62 6.96 -8.65 -5.32
N LEU A 63 5.81 -8.98 -5.90
CA LEU A 63 5.13 -8.19 -6.91
C LEU A 63 3.84 -7.66 -6.30
N THR A 64 3.69 -6.35 -6.28
CA THR A 64 2.51 -5.68 -5.75
C THR A 64 1.86 -4.87 -6.87
N ARG A 65 0.61 -5.16 -7.23
CA ARG A 65 -0.15 -4.27 -8.11
C ARG A 65 -0.53 -3.02 -7.29
N VAL A 66 -0.14 -1.85 -7.78
CA VAL A 66 -0.39 -0.56 -7.15
C VAL A 66 -1.26 0.28 -8.08
N ARG A 67 -2.29 0.91 -7.53
CA ARG A 67 -3.09 1.92 -8.22
C ARG A 67 -2.89 3.23 -7.50
N ALA A 68 -2.45 4.26 -8.20
CA ALA A 68 -2.24 5.61 -7.67
C ALA A 68 -3.03 6.59 -8.56
N GLY A 69 -4.20 7.01 -8.09
CA GLY A 69 -5.16 7.73 -8.93
C GLY A 69 -5.59 6.90 -10.15
N ASP A 70 -5.42 7.45 -11.36
CA ASP A 70 -5.77 6.79 -12.62
C ASP A 70 -4.65 5.89 -13.19
N VAL A 71 -3.47 5.86 -12.55
CA VAL A 71 -2.33 5.07 -13.03
C VAL A 71 -2.23 3.77 -12.25
N GLU A 72 -2.10 2.67 -12.98
CA GLU A 72 -1.76 1.37 -12.42
C GLU A 72 -0.34 0.97 -12.82
N TYR A 73 0.41 0.45 -11.85
CA TYR A 73 1.74 -0.08 -12.09
C TYR A 73 2.01 -1.28 -11.21
N ILE A 74 3.03 -2.05 -11.58
CA ILE A 74 3.54 -3.16 -10.80
C ILE A 74 4.73 -2.63 -10.00
N GLU A 75 4.68 -2.74 -8.68
CA GLU A 75 5.83 -2.53 -7.82
C GLU A 75 6.55 -3.87 -7.63
N ILE A 76 7.84 -3.89 -7.97
CA ILE A 76 8.72 -5.05 -7.79
C ILE A 76 9.66 -4.77 -6.62
N ARG A 77 9.67 -5.65 -5.62
CA ARG A 77 10.61 -5.60 -4.50
C ARG A 77 11.37 -6.92 -4.46
N ALA A 78 12.69 -6.89 -4.36
CA ALA A 78 13.51 -8.10 -4.26
C ALA A 78 14.54 -7.97 -3.14
N ARG A 79 14.85 -9.09 -2.49
CA ARG A 79 15.94 -9.25 -1.54
C ARG A 79 16.81 -10.40 -2.02
N ILE A 80 18.06 -10.08 -2.34
CA ILE A 80 19.06 -11.02 -2.84
C ILE A 80 20.26 -10.98 -1.88
N PRO A 81 20.66 -12.11 -1.26
CA PRO A 81 21.86 -12.15 -0.45
C PRO A 81 23.09 -11.92 -1.34
N LEU A 82 23.93 -10.97 -0.94
CA LEU A 82 25.18 -10.69 -1.63
C LEU A 82 26.30 -11.58 -1.09
N HIS A 83 27.27 -11.88 -1.95
CA HIS A 83 28.47 -12.59 -1.59
C HIS A 83 29.35 -11.74 -0.66
N SER A 84 30.04 -12.38 0.29
CA SER A 84 30.91 -11.69 1.29
C SER A 84 32.11 -10.97 0.65
N ASN A 85 32.64 -11.52 -0.45
CA ASN A 85 33.66 -10.86 -1.28
C ASN A 85 33.06 -9.66 -2.04
N GLY A 86 33.58 -8.46 -1.77
CA GLY A 86 33.09 -7.22 -2.36
C GLY A 86 33.19 -7.12 -3.90
N LYS A 87 34.17 -7.77 -4.53
CA LYS A 87 34.27 -7.79 -6.00
C LYS A 87 33.12 -8.59 -6.61
N VAL A 88 32.82 -9.75 -6.02
CA VAL A 88 31.70 -10.61 -6.45
C VAL A 88 30.37 -9.91 -6.18
N ALA A 89 30.20 -9.26 -5.02
CA ALA A 89 28.98 -8.50 -4.70
C ALA A 89 28.68 -7.38 -5.69
N ARG A 90 29.70 -6.62 -6.13
CA ARG A 90 29.52 -5.58 -7.16
C ARG A 90 29.12 -6.17 -8.51
N TRP A 91 29.72 -7.30 -8.88
CA TRP A 91 29.32 -8.01 -10.09
C TRP A 91 27.86 -8.49 -9.99
N GLN A 92 27.44 -9.06 -8.85
CA GLN A 92 26.05 -9.45 -8.62
C GLN A 92 25.08 -8.28 -8.77
N LEU A 93 25.43 -7.10 -8.23
CA LEU A 93 24.60 -5.89 -8.37
C LEU A 93 24.51 -5.41 -9.82
N ALA A 94 25.63 -5.41 -10.54
CA ALA A 94 25.65 -5.01 -11.95
C ALA A 94 24.80 -5.96 -12.81
N THR A 95 24.93 -7.27 -12.59
CA THR A 95 24.14 -8.30 -13.26
C THR A 95 22.65 -8.18 -12.93
N ALA A 96 22.29 -8.00 -11.65
CA ALA A 96 20.90 -7.82 -11.24
C ALA A 96 20.29 -6.57 -11.90
N LEU A 97 21.03 -5.46 -11.99
CA LEU A 97 20.56 -4.26 -12.68
C LEU A 97 20.35 -4.49 -14.18
N GLN A 98 21.26 -5.23 -14.83
CA GLN A 98 21.13 -5.56 -16.24
C GLN A 98 19.89 -6.42 -16.51
N ILE A 99 19.68 -7.48 -15.73
CA ILE A 99 18.49 -8.33 -15.83
C ILE A 99 17.21 -7.54 -15.56
N MET A 100 17.21 -6.63 -14.58
CA MET A 100 16.05 -5.77 -14.32
C MET A 100 15.73 -4.86 -15.51
N ARG A 101 16.73 -4.36 -16.24
CA ARG A 101 16.50 -3.57 -17.47
C ARG A 101 15.89 -4.42 -18.57
N GLU A 102 16.38 -5.64 -18.75
CA GLU A 102 15.83 -6.60 -19.71
C GLU A 102 14.38 -6.94 -19.35
N LEU A 103 14.12 -7.28 -18.08
CA LEU A 103 12.77 -7.51 -17.57
C LEU A 103 11.86 -6.32 -17.87
N LEU A 104 12.30 -5.10 -17.57
CA LEU A 104 11.51 -3.90 -17.84
C LEU A 104 11.23 -3.71 -19.33
N ASN A 105 12.18 -4.00 -20.22
CA ASN A 105 11.95 -3.94 -21.66
C ASN A 105 10.91 -4.96 -22.13
N GLU A 106 10.92 -6.16 -21.57
CA GLU A 106 9.97 -7.23 -21.92
C GLU A 106 8.56 -6.99 -21.37
N VAL A 107 8.44 -6.53 -20.12
CA VAL A 107 7.12 -6.38 -19.46
C VAL A 107 6.49 -5.02 -19.69
N THR A 108 7.28 -4.00 -20.07
CA THR A 108 6.69 -2.73 -20.47
C THR A 108 5.93 -2.98 -21.75
N PRO A 109 4.61 -2.73 -21.80
CA PRO A 109 3.88 -2.87 -23.04
C PRO A 109 4.60 -2.01 -24.08
N THR A 110 4.98 -2.63 -25.20
CA THR A 110 5.34 -1.85 -26.39
C THR A 110 4.07 -1.14 -26.77
N ILE A 111 3.84 0.05 -26.22
CA ILE A 111 2.79 0.94 -26.67
C ILE A 111 3.21 1.21 -28.11
N PRO A 112 2.49 0.70 -29.13
CA PRO A 112 2.72 1.19 -30.49
C PRO A 112 2.51 2.68 -30.33
N ARG A 113 3.57 3.49 -30.55
CA ARG A 113 3.46 4.94 -30.46
C ARG A 113 2.17 5.28 -31.17
N LEU A 114 1.17 5.77 -30.42
CA LEU A 114 -0.09 6.23 -30.99
C LEU A 114 0.32 7.03 -32.21
N THR A 115 -0.05 6.55 -33.39
CA THR A 115 0.37 7.16 -34.64
C THR A 115 0.13 8.64 -34.47
N GLY A 116 1.19 9.42 -34.72
CA GLY A 116 1.16 10.84 -34.47
C GLY A 116 -0.12 11.44 -35.04
N ARG A 117 -0.61 12.46 -34.37
CA ARG A 117 -1.80 13.27 -34.69
C ARG A 117 -1.83 13.89 -36.11
N GLY A 118 -1.09 13.34 -37.08
CA GLY A 118 -1.08 13.68 -38.49
C GLY A 118 -1.90 12.73 -39.39
N GLU A 119 -2.34 11.56 -38.90
CA GLU A 119 -3.08 10.58 -39.72
C GLU A 119 -4.62 10.64 -39.58
N ARG A 120 -5.17 11.59 -38.81
CA ARG A 120 -6.60 11.89 -38.94
C ARG A 120 -6.81 12.65 -40.25
N GLY A 121 -7.12 11.90 -41.31
CA GLY A 121 -7.65 12.46 -42.54
C GLY A 121 -8.78 13.43 -42.20
N ALA A 122 -8.69 14.66 -42.71
CA ALA A 122 -9.71 15.67 -42.50
C ALA A 122 -11.04 15.16 -43.07
N ILE A 123 -11.96 14.78 -42.18
CA ILE A 123 -13.35 14.51 -42.55
C ILE A 123 -13.94 15.86 -42.94
N GLY A 124 -13.98 16.15 -44.24
CA GLY A 124 -14.73 17.27 -44.77
C GLY A 124 -13.99 18.08 -45.81
N ARG A 125 -13.97 17.61 -47.05
CA ARG A 125 -14.13 18.50 -48.19
C ARG A 125 -14.98 17.82 -49.24
N ARG A 126 -16.29 18.11 -49.19
CA ARG A 126 -17.20 17.87 -50.32
C ARG A 126 -16.86 18.96 -51.34
N THR A 127 -16.18 18.60 -52.42
CA THR A 127 -16.06 19.48 -53.60
C THR A 127 -17.38 19.39 -54.36
N ALA A 128 -18.04 20.54 -54.46
CA ALA A 128 -19.11 20.78 -55.42
C ALA A 128 -18.54 20.81 -56.84
#